data_AF-A0A453PBW0-F1
#
_entry.id   AF-A0A453PBW0-F1
#
_cell.length_a   1.000
_cell.length_b   1.000
_cell.length_c   1.000
_cell.angle_alpha   90.00
_cell.angle_beta   90.00
_cell.angle_gamma   90.00
#
_symmetry.space_group_name_H-M   'P 1'
#
loop_
_entity.id
_entity.type
_entity.pdbx_description
1 polymer ?
#
loop_
_entity_poly.entity_id
_entity_poly.type
_entity_poly.pdbx_seq_one_letter_code
_entity_poly.pdbx_strand_id
1 'polypeptide(L)'
;MLQWEEQVRRRASVAERSLGSLTDPILREVAIICWPYGKIMRMSTGSTAADAGRRMGVDGKLLWVNGQLVLPQTELKDGDIVEVRT
;
A
#
# COMPACT_ATOMS: atom_id res chain seq x y z
N MET A 1 18.73 16.33 -18.56
CA MET A 1 18.11 15.13 -17.96
C MET A 1 18.76 14.93 -16.60
N LEU A 2 18.02 15.18 -15.53
CA LEU A 2 18.59 15.23 -14.17
C LEU A 2 18.77 13.80 -13.64
N GLN A 3 19.79 13.54 -12.83
CA GLN A 3 20.10 12.21 -12.26
C GLN A 3 18.93 11.57 -11.49
N TRP A 4 17.94 12.39 -11.10
CA TRP A 4 16.72 11.94 -10.46
C TRP A 4 15.78 11.17 -11.40
N GLU A 5 15.66 11.58 -12.67
CA GLU A 5 14.83 10.91 -13.69
C GLU A 5 15.36 9.49 -13.99
N GLU A 6 16.69 9.34 -14.05
CA GLU A 6 17.38 8.06 -14.23
C GLU A 6 17.13 7.09 -13.04
N GLN A 7 17.14 7.59 -11.81
CA GLN A 7 16.94 6.77 -10.61
C GLN A 7 15.50 6.26 -10.50
N VAL A 8 14.52 7.08 -10.85
CA VAL A 8 13.10 6.68 -10.88
C VAL A 8 12.88 5.59 -11.92
N ARG A 9 13.42 5.75 -13.14
CA ARG A 9 13.30 4.74 -14.22
C ARG A 9 13.92 3.40 -13.84
N ARG A 10 15.09 3.42 -13.20
CA ARG A 10 15.77 2.18 -12.76
C ARG A 10 14.96 1.43 -11.70
N ARG A 11 14.42 2.13 -10.70
CA ARG A 11 13.60 1.49 -9.64
C ARG A 11 12.27 0.97 -10.18
N ALA A 12 11.64 1.67 -11.12
CA ALA A 12 10.44 1.19 -11.80
C ALA A 12 10.71 -0.14 -12.54
N SER A 13 11.82 -0.24 -13.28
CA SER A 13 12.19 -1.45 -14.02
C SER A 13 12.51 -2.66 -13.13
N VAL A 14 13.00 -2.43 -11.90
CA VAL A 14 13.28 -3.50 -10.94
C VAL A 14 11.98 -4.04 -10.33
N ALA A 15 10.99 -3.18 -10.09
CA ALA A 15 9.67 -3.60 -9.63
C ALA A 15 8.92 -4.46 -10.66
N GLU A 16 9.10 -4.17 -11.95
CA GLU A 16 8.53 -4.97 -13.05
C GLU A 16 9.15 -6.37 -13.15
N ARG A 17 10.44 -6.54 -12.83
CA ARG A 17 11.12 -7.84 -12.90
C ARG A 17 10.79 -8.80 -11.76
N SER A 18 10.23 -8.32 -10.66
CA SER A 18 9.66 -9.18 -9.61
C SER A 18 8.24 -9.68 -9.92
N LEU A 19 7.62 -9.23 -11.02
CA LEU A 19 6.33 -9.70 -11.49
C LEU A 19 6.46 -11.01 -12.29
N GLY A 20 7.27 -11.93 -11.77
CA GLY A 20 7.42 -13.26 -12.33
C GLY A 20 6.25 -14.13 -11.90
N SER A 21 5.38 -14.46 -12.85
CA SER A 21 4.32 -15.47 -12.77
C SER A 21 3.15 -15.14 -11.86
N LEU A 22 2.03 -14.72 -12.47
CA LEU A 22 0.69 -15.24 -12.17
C LEU A 22 -0.24 -14.76 -13.28
N THR A 23 -0.63 -15.70 -14.14
CA THR A 23 -1.90 -15.65 -14.87
C THR A 23 -3.02 -15.56 -13.84
N ASP A 24 -3.45 -14.34 -13.51
CA ASP A 24 -4.64 -14.11 -12.70
C ASP A 24 -5.39 -12.90 -13.28
N PRO A 25 -6.72 -12.83 -13.09
CA PRO A 25 -7.56 -11.82 -13.73
C PRO A 25 -7.09 -10.44 -13.31
N ILE A 26 -7.49 -9.40 -14.04
CA ILE A 26 -7.20 -7.99 -13.72
C ILE A 26 -7.80 -7.67 -12.34
N LEU A 27 -7.14 -8.12 -11.28
CA LEU A 27 -7.45 -7.81 -9.90
C LEU A 27 -7.07 -6.36 -9.79
N ARG A 28 -8.09 -5.50 -9.75
CA ARG A 28 -7.90 -4.08 -9.49
C ARG A 28 -7.14 -4.02 -8.16
N GLU A 29 -5.93 -3.48 -8.18
CA GLU A 29 -5.13 -3.29 -6.98
C GLU A 29 -5.32 -1.86 -6.48
N VAL A 30 -5.20 -1.68 -5.16
CA VAL A 30 -5.08 -0.37 -4.51
C VAL A 30 -3.70 -0.26 -3.88
N ALA A 31 -3.00 0.85 -4.11
CA ALA A 31 -1.72 1.15 -3.51
C ALA A 31 -1.92 2.13 -2.36
N ILE A 32 -1.61 1.70 -1.14
CA ILE A 32 -1.64 2.55 0.05
C ILE A 32 -0.23 2.92 0.48
N ILE A 33 -0.10 3.99 1.28
CA ILE A 33 1.17 4.51 1.77
C ILE A 33 1.25 4.26 3.28
N CYS A 34 2.15 3.37 3.71
CA CYS A 34 2.42 3.15 5.12
C CYS A 34 3.32 4.27 5.67
N TRP A 35 2.78 5.08 6.57
CA TRP A 35 3.48 6.13 7.31
C TRP A 35 4.10 5.58 8.61
N PRO A 36 5.23 6.12 9.12
CA PRO A 36 5.96 7.33 8.69
C PRO A 36 6.97 7.13 7.56
N TYR A 37 7.23 5.88 7.15
CA TYR A 37 8.36 5.59 6.27
C TYR A 37 8.05 5.74 4.77
N GLY A 38 6.79 6.00 4.42
CA GLY A 38 6.36 6.17 3.03
C GLY A 38 6.42 4.88 2.21
N LYS A 39 6.37 3.71 2.86
CA LYS A 39 6.40 2.41 2.16
C LYS A 39 5.08 2.23 1.40
N ILE A 40 5.15 2.03 0.09
CA ILE A 40 3.98 1.71 -0.72
C ILE A 40 3.62 0.23 -0.53
N MET A 41 2.37 -0.07 -0.19
CA MET A 41 1.85 -1.42 -0.06
C MET A 41 0.67 -1.61 -1.01
N ARG A 42 0.77 -2.61 -1.89
CA ARG A 42 -0.29 -2.96 -2.85
C ARG A 42 -1.22 -4.00 -2.24
N MET A 43 -2.52 -3.78 -2.37
CA MET A 43 -3.57 -4.64 -1.82
C MET A 43 -4.65 -4.89 -2.89
N SER A 44 -5.45 -5.93 -2.73
CA SER A 44 -6.60 -6.17 -3.61
C SER A 44 -7.66 -5.08 -3.40
N THR A 45 -8.38 -4.68 -4.44
CA THR A 45 -9.55 -3.80 -4.31
C THR A 45 -10.55 -4.39 -3.31
N GLY A 46 -11.14 -3.52 -2.49
CA GLY A 46 -12.03 -3.92 -1.38
C GLY A 46 -11.27 -4.33 -0.12
N SER A 47 -9.93 -4.28 -0.10
CA SER A 47 -9.17 -4.47 1.14
C SER A 47 -9.51 -3.39 2.15
N THR A 48 -9.61 -3.79 3.40
CA THR A 48 -10.04 -2.93 4.50
C THR A 48 -8.86 -2.49 5.39
N ALA A 49 -9.12 -1.54 6.29
CA ALA A 49 -8.18 -1.17 7.33
C ALA A 49 -7.72 -2.38 8.16
N ALA A 50 -8.62 -3.33 8.46
CA ALA A 50 -8.25 -4.58 9.13
C ALA A 50 -7.25 -5.41 8.32
N ASP A 51 -7.45 -5.52 7.01
CA ASP A 51 -6.54 -6.26 6.11
C ASP A 51 -5.15 -5.60 6.04
N ALA A 52 -5.11 -4.26 6.05
CA ALA A 52 -3.85 -3.53 6.13
C ALA A 52 -3.17 -3.77 7.48
N GLY A 53 -3.92 -3.76 8.58
CA GLY A 53 -3.43 -4.05 9.93
C GLY A 53 -2.81 -5.44 10.03
N ARG A 54 -3.48 -6.47 9.49
CA ARG A 54 -2.97 -7.84 9.34
C ARG A 54 -1.62 -7.87 8.64
N ARG A 55 -1.54 -7.25 7.46
CA ARG A 55 -0.30 -7.21 6.66
C ARG A 55 0.83 -6.41 7.31
N MET A 56 0.49 -5.43 8.14
CA MET A 56 1.45 -4.64 8.92
C MET A 56 1.85 -5.31 10.24
N GLY A 57 1.24 -6.44 10.62
CA GLY A 57 1.52 -7.13 11.88
C GLY A 57 0.98 -6.41 13.12
N VAL A 58 -0.06 -5.59 12.95
CA VAL A 58 -0.67 -4.77 14.02
C VAL A 58 -2.14 -5.14 14.25
N ASP A 59 -2.44 -6.42 14.13
CA ASP A 59 -3.80 -6.94 14.26
C ASP A 59 -4.52 -6.50 15.54
N GLY A 60 -5.81 -6.20 15.39
CA GLY A 60 -6.66 -5.74 16.49
C GLY A 60 -6.47 -4.27 16.89
N LYS A 61 -5.53 -3.54 16.28
CA LYS A 61 -5.40 -2.09 16.48
C LYS A 61 -6.21 -1.32 15.45
N LEU A 62 -6.77 -0.19 15.89
CA LEU A 62 -7.38 0.79 14.99
C LEU A 62 -6.28 1.53 14.23
N LEU A 63 -6.54 1.77 12.95
CA LEU A 63 -5.63 2.48 12.06
C LEU A 63 -6.12 3.90 11.83
N TRP A 64 -5.16 4.78 11.56
CA TRP A 64 -5.42 6.12 11.08
C TRP A 64 -5.26 6.13 9.57
N VAL A 65 -6.30 6.55 8.85
CA VAL A 65 -6.27 6.70 7.40
C VAL A 65 -6.44 8.18 7.08
N ASN A 66 -5.48 8.77 6.36
CA ASN A 66 -5.44 10.19 6.02
C ASN A 66 -5.61 11.10 7.26
N GLY A 67 -5.01 10.72 8.39
CA GLY A 67 -5.10 11.47 9.64
C GLY A 67 -6.42 11.33 10.40
N GLN A 68 -7.29 10.39 10.04
CA GLN A 68 -8.53 10.08 10.76
C GLN A 68 -8.55 8.65 11.27
N LEU A 69 -9.03 8.45 12.49
CA LEU A 69 -9.23 7.10 13.03
C LEU A 69 -10.40 6.43 12.31
N VAL A 70 -10.15 5.27 11.67
CA VAL A 70 -11.17 4.55 10.90
C VAL A 70 -11.54 3.22 11.53
N LEU A 71 -12.73 2.73 11.19
CA LEU A 71 -13.19 1.42 11.62
C LEU A 71 -12.47 0.31 10.84
N PRO A 72 -12.31 -0.90 11.40
CA PRO A 72 -11.61 -2.00 10.75
C PRO A 72 -12.20 -2.37 9.37
N GLN A 73 -13.50 -2.22 9.16
CA GLN A 73 -14.20 -2.51 7.92
C GLN A 73 -14.10 -1.42 6.84
N THR A 74 -13.44 -0.29 7.14
CA THR A 74 -13.29 0.79 6.16
C THR A 74 -12.42 0.32 5.00
N GLU A 75 -12.98 0.32 3.78
CA GLU A 75 -12.24 0.02 2.56
C GLU A 75 -11.20 1.10 2.26
N LEU A 76 -10.02 0.66 1.82
CA LEU A 76 -8.91 1.52 1.47
C LEU A 76 -8.91 1.83 -0.02
N LYS A 77 -8.47 3.05 -0.33
CA LYS A 77 -8.39 3.60 -1.67
C LYS A 77 -6.94 3.79 -2.10
N ASP A 78 -6.77 3.90 -3.41
CA ASP A 78 -5.47 4.22 -3.99
C ASP A 78 -4.97 5.58 -3.48
N GLY A 79 -3.74 5.61 -2.98
CA GLY A 79 -3.12 6.79 -2.38
C GLY A 79 -3.40 7.02 -0.89
N ASP A 80 -4.23 6.19 -0.24
CA ASP A 80 -4.53 6.37 1.19
C ASP A 80 -3.26 6.25 2.05
N ILE A 81 -3.09 7.21 2.96
CA ILE A 81 -1.99 7.22 3.93
C ILE A 81 -2.46 6.49 5.18
N VAL A 82 -1.80 5.38 5.50
CA VAL A 82 -2.11 4.54 6.65
C VAL A 82 -1.05 4.69 7.73
N GLU A 83 -1.52 5.04 8.92
CA GLU A 83 -0.74 5.33 10.11
C GLU A 83 -1.11 4.36 11.24
N VAL A 84 -0.09 3.79 11.88
CA VAL A 84 -0.25 3.10 13.17
C VAL A 84 0.20 4.06 14.25
N ARG A 85 -0.72 4.49 15.11
CA ARG A 85 -0.36 5.20 16.35
C ARG A 85 -0.28 4.18 17.47
N THR A 86 0.87 4.13 18.13
CA THR A 86 1.10 3.29 19.33
C THR A 86 0.89 4.13 20.57
#